data_AF-A0A6A0HD72-F1
#
_entry.id   AF-A0A6A0HD72-F1
#
_cell.length_a   1.000
_cell.length_b   1.000
_cell.length_c   1.000
_cell.angle_alpha   90.00
_cell.angle_beta   90.00
_cell.angle_gamma   90.00
#
_symmetry.space_group_name_H-M   'P 1'
#
loop_
_entity.id
_entity.type
_entity.pdbx_description
1 polymer ?
#
loop_
_entity_poly.entity_id
_entity_poly.type
_entity_poly.pdbx_seq_one_letter_code
_entity_poly.pdbx_strand_id
1 'polypeptide(L)'
;MSINTAHANKGVVIYSGEVIILYCDHVTMNLSKEVGGNGLAGNKTGRLYLTSHRIIFTNTSDRDPLGSFAAPFFALSKPVSKQFMERVLVELEQPVFGANLIKGQVKGQPNGGFDARTVSFKLTFKHGGAIEFGQALLKVAAMAGSVFTYEAPPPYPGVMGAPPPYVGGAVGFAAPPPSTYTMTAAGM
;
A
#
# COMPACT_ATOMS: atom_id res chain seq x y z
N MET A 1 -3.38 -2.38 0.36
CA MET A 1 -3.56 -3.36 -0.73
C MET A 1 -4.98 -3.21 -1.21
N SER A 2 -5.24 -3.35 -2.51
CA SER A 2 -6.61 -3.32 -3.04
C SER A 2 -6.82 -4.28 -4.22
N ILE A 3 -8.03 -4.84 -4.33
CA ILE A 3 -8.52 -5.63 -5.46
C ILE A 3 -9.45 -4.76 -6.34
N ASN A 4 -9.41 -4.95 -7.66
CA ASN A 4 -10.35 -4.39 -8.65
C ASN A 4 -10.59 -2.86 -8.57
N THR A 5 -9.59 -2.10 -8.13
CA THR A 5 -9.68 -0.63 -8.00
C THR A 5 -8.58 0.12 -8.76
N ALA A 6 -7.60 -0.60 -9.31
CA ALA A 6 -6.41 -0.01 -9.94
C ALA A 6 -6.39 -0.23 -11.46
N HIS A 7 -7.56 -0.36 -12.09
CA HIS A 7 -7.71 -0.52 -13.54
C HIS A 7 -8.88 0.32 -14.05
N ALA A 8 -8.80 0.71 -15.31
CA ALA A 8 -9.89 1.32 -16.06
C ALA A 8 -9.75 0.91 -17.52
N ASN A 9 -10.76 0.23 -18.05
CA ASN A 9 -10.68 -0.42 -19.36
C ASN A 9 -9.41 -1.30 -19.44
N LYS A 10 -8.56 -1.08 -20.46
CA LYS A 10 -7.26 -1.76 -20.65
C LYS A 10 -6.06 -1.03 -20.03
N GLY A 11 -6.33 -0.01 -19.21
CA GLY A 11 -5.34 0.85 -18.56
C GLY A 11 -5.20 0.61 -17.06
N VAL A 12 -4.21 1.28 -16.47
CA VAL A 12 -3.96 1.28 -15.02
C VAL A 12 -4.44 2.60 -14.42
N VAL A 13 -5.04 2.54 -13.23
CA VAL A 13 -5.43 3.72 -12.45
C VAL A 13 -4.42 3.91 -11.34
N ILE A 14 -3.81 5.10 -11.28
CA ILE A 14 -2.84 5.49 -10.27
C ILE A 14 -3.31 6.74 -9.53
N TYR A 15 -2.85 6.93 -8.30
CA TYR A 15 -3.19 8.11 -7.52
C TYR A 15 -2.49 9.38 -8.02
N SER A 16 -3.02 10.55 -7.67
CA SER A 16 -2.32 11.82 -7.94
C SER A 16 -0.95 11.82 -7.26
N GLY A 17 0.09 12.17 -8.00
CA GLY A 17 1.49 12.13 -7.52
C GLY A 17 2.14 10.73 -7.53
N GLU A 18 1.40 9.67 -7.86
CA GLU A 18 1.95 8.35 -8.14
C GLU A 18 2.53 8.33 -9.57
N VAL A 19 3.74 7.80 -9.74
CA VAL A 19 4.44 7.74 -11.04
C VAL A 19 4.72 6.29 -11.39
N ILE A 20 4.50 5.92 -12.66
CA ILE A 20 4.88 4.60 -13.17
C ILE A 20 6.38 4.62 -13.47
N ILE A 21 7.12 3.72 -12.83
CA ILE A 21 8.57 3.57 -12.98
C ILE A 21 8.88 2.69 -14.19
N LEU A 22 8.19 1.54 -14.30
CA LEU A 22 8.24 0.65 -15.46
C LEU A 22 7.03 -0.28 -15.47
N TYR A 23 6.85 -0.98 -16.59
CA TYR A 23 5.85 -2.04 -16.71
C TYR A 23 6.36 -3.22 -17.52
N CYS A 24 5.78 -4.39 -17.29
CA CYS A 24 6.02 -5.61 -18.05
C CYS A 24 4.67 -6.17 -18.55
N ASP A 25 4.59 -6.50 -19.84
CA ASP A 25 3.42 -7.16 -20.43
C ASP A 25 3.56 -8.69 -20.37
N HIS A 26 2.45 -9.40 -20.56
CA HIS A 26 2.38 -10.87 -20.59
C HIS A 26 2.94 -11.54 -19.33
N VAL A 27 2.74 -10.93 -18.17
CA VAL A 27 3.09 -11.51 -16.87
C VAL A 27 1.95 -12.43 -16.43
N THR A 28 2.31 -13.65 -16.00
CA THR A 28 1.35 -14.53 -15.33
C THR A 28 1.43 -14.29 -13.82
N MET A 29 0.36 -13.79 -13.23
CA MET A 29 0.19 -13.70 -11.78
C MET A 29 -0.58 -14.91 -11.27
N ASN A 30 -0.06 -15.58 -10.26
CA ASN A 30 -0.77 -16.60 -9.50
C ASN A 30 -1.07 -16.04 -8.11
N LEU A 31 -2.35 -15.96 -7.75
CA LEU A 31 -2.78 -15.64 -6.39
C LEU A 31 -3.16 -16.90 -5.63
N SER A 32 -2.72 -16.98 -4.38
CA SER A 32 -3.02 -18.10 -3.50
C SER A 32 -4.49 -18.06 -3.03
N LYS A 33 -5.01 -19.19 -2.54
CA LYS A 33 -6.44 -19.36 -2.20
C LYS A 33 -6.88 -18.50 -1.01
N GLU A 34 -5.94 -18.03 -0.21
CA GLU A 34 -6.15 -17.18 0.97
C GLU A 34 -6.81 -15.84 0.60
N VAL A 35 -6.70 -15.42 -0.67
CA VAL A 35 -7.39 -14.24 -1.22
C VAL A 35 -8.91 -14.34 -1.10
N GLY A 36 -9.45 -15.55 -0.92
CA GLY A 36 -10.87 -15.80 -0.69
C GLY A 36 -11.58 -16.49 -1.85
N GLY A 37 -12.91 -16.49 -1.79
CA GLY A 37 -13.80 -17.04 -2.82
C GLY A 37 -13.90 -16.16 -4.07
N ASN A 38 -14.75 -16.55 -5.02
CA ASN A 38 -15.08 -15.79 -6.25
C ASN A 38 -14.07 -15.87 -7.41
N GLY A 39 -13.23 -16.90 -7.45
CA GLY A 39 -12.35 -17.14 -8.61
C GLY A 39 -11.19 -16.14 -8.75
N LEU A 40 -10.87 -15.39 -7.68
CA LEU A 40 -9.73 -14.46 -7.63
C LEU A 40 -8.38 -15.19 -7.62
N ALA A 41 -8.33 -16.37 -7.02
CA ALA A 41 -7.14 -17.21 -6.95
C ALA A 41 -6.78 -17.86 -8.31
N GLY A 42 -5.56 -18.40 -8.39
CA GLY A 42 -5.07 -19.11 -9.57
C GLY A 42 -4.32 -18.21 -10.55
N ASN A 43 -4.04 -18.75 -11.74
CA ASN A 43 -3.25 -18.08 -12.77
C ASN A 43 -4.09 -17.05 -13.52
N LYS A 44 -3.55 -15.85 -13.66
CA LYS A 44 -4.12 -14.70 -14.36
C LYS A 44 -3.02 -14.13 -15.26
N THR A 45 -3.36 -13.74 -16.48
CA THR A 45 -2.39 -13.15 -17.42
C THR A 45 -2.71 -11.68 -17.59
N GLY A 46 -1.68 -10.84 -17.52
CA GLY A 46 -1.88 -9.42 -17.50
C GLY A 46 -0.60 -8.61 -17.61
N ARG A 47 -0.74 -7.33 -17.31
CA ARG A 47 0.35 -6.37 -17.22
C ARG A 47 0.68 -6.12 -15.77
N LEU A 48 1.97 -5.99 -15.51
CA LEU A 48 2.51 -5.66 -14.21
C LEU A 48 3.17 -4.29 -14.28
N TYR A 49 2.78 -3.40 -13.37
CA TYR A 49 3.31 -2.06 -13.23
C TYR A 49 4.04 -1.94 -11.91
N LEU A 50 5.22 -1.33 -11.95
CA LEU A 50 5.90 -0.83 -10.78
C LEU A 50 5.68 0.68 -10.72
N THR A 51 5.08 1.15 -9.64
CA THR A 51 4.92 2.58 -9.38
C THR A 51 5.87 3.03 -8.28
N SER A 52 5.90 4.34 -8.01
CA SER A 52 6.62 4.91 -6.87
C SER A 52 6.13 4.40 -5.50
N HIS A 53 4.94 3.78 -5.41
CA HIS A 53 4.30 3.42 -4.14
C HIS A 53 3.95 1.93 -4.00
N ARG A 54 3.74 1.23 -5.12
CA ARG A 54 3.16 -0.11 -5.13
C ARG A 54 3.44 -0.88 -6.40
N ILE A 55 3.19 -2.19 -6.32
CA ILE A 55 3.03 -3.05 -7.50
C ILE A 55 1.55 -3.06 -7.87
N ILE A 56 1.24 -2.94 -9.16
CA ILE A 56 -0.11 -3.08 -9.69
C ILE A 56 -0.11 -4.12 -10.80
N PHE A 57 -0.97 -5.11 -10.70
CA PHE A 57 -1.30 -6.04 -11.78
C PHE A 57 -2.67 -5.66 -12.34
N THR A 58 -2.78 -5.62 -13.67
CA THR A 58 -4.06 -5.49 -14.38
C THR A 58 -4.26 -6.70 -15.29
N ASN A 59 -5.42 -7.32 -15.23
CA ASN A 59 -5.75 -8.48 -16.05
C ASN A 59 -6.06 -8.05 -17.49
N THR A 60 -5.68 -8.88 -18.46
CA THR A 60 -6.02 -8.66 -19.87
C THR A 60 -7.45 -9.11 -20.20
N SER A 61 -8.03 -10.00 -19.38
CA SER A 61 -9.38 -10.53 -19.57
C SER A 61 -10.41 -9.76 -18.75
N ASP A 62 -11.35 -9.11 -19.43
CA ASP A 62 -12.49 -8.41 -18.80
C ASP A 62 -13.54 -9.38 -18.21
N ARG A 63 -13.45 -10.67 -18.54
CA ARG A 63 -14.34 -11.72 -18.01
C ARG A 63 -13.82 -12.34 -16.72
N ASP A 64 -12.57 -12.08 -16.37
CA ASP A 64 -11.98 -12.65 -15.18
C ASP A 64 -12.44 -11.87 -13.94
N PRO A 65 -12.83 -12.54 -12.84
CA PRO A 65 -13.22 -11.86 -11.59
C PRO A 65 -12.14 -10.93 -11.03
N LEU A 66 -10.86 -11.21 -11.33
CA LEU A 66 -9.76 -10.36 -10.94
C LEU A 66 -9.38 -9.43 -12.10
N GLY A 67 -9.90 -8.20 -12.10
CA GLY A 67 -9.51 -7.14 -13.02
C GLY A 67 -8.19 -6.45 -12.64
N SER A 68 -7.94 -6.25 -11.35
CA SER A 68 -6.65 -5.72 -10.88
C SER A 68 -6.29 -6.16 -9.47
N PHE A 69 -4.99 -6.20 -9.18
CA PHE A 69 -4.44 -6.41 -7.85
C PHE A 69 -3.38 -5.34 -7.59
N ALA A 70 -3.46 -4.63 -6.47
CA ALA A 70 -2.51 -3.58 -6.11
C ALA A 70 -1.94 -3.81 -4.71
N ALA A 71 -0.62 -4.00 -4.62
CA ALA A 71 0.10 -4.26 -3.38
C ALA A 71 1.07 -3.11 -3.05
N PRO A 72 0.74 -2.24 -2.07
CA PRO A 72 1.67 -1.21 -1.61
C PRO A 72 2.83 -1.81 -0.84
N PHE A 73 4.00 -1.18 -0.96
CA PHE A 73 5.25 -1.72 -0.42
C PHE A 73 5.19 -1.97 1.09
N PHE A 74 4.51 -1.09 1.84
CA PHE A 74 4.35 -1.25 3.29
C PHE A 74 3.52 -2.48 3.69
N ALA A 75 2.66 -2.97 2.79
CA ALA A 75 1.83 -4.15 3.02
C ALA A 75 2.51 -5.44 2.57
N LEU A 76 3.64 -5.35 1.86
CA LEU A 76 4.43 -6.52 1.51
C LEU A 76 5.08 -7.08 2.76
N SER A 77 4.90 -8.38 2.98
CA SER A 77 5.49 -9.10 4.10
C SER A 77 6.85 -9.63 3.70
N LYS A 78 7.79 -9.61 4.65
CA LYS A 78 9.15 -10.15 4.44
C LYS A 78 9.05 -11.61 3.97
N PRO A 79 9.78 -11.98 2.91
CA PRO A 79 9.80 -13.35 2.46
C PRO A 79 10.40 -14.29 3.52
N VAL A 80 9.75 -15.43 3.74
CA VAL A 80 10.08 -16.38 4.82
C VAL A 80 11.45 -17.05 4.60
N SER A 81 11.92 -17.18 3.36
CA SER A 81 13.17 -17.91 3.09
C SER A 81 14.45 -17.09 3.27
N LYS A 82 14.33 -15.75 3.38
CA LYS A 82 15.49 -14.83 3.49
C LYS A 82 15.39 -13.92 4.70
N GLN A 83 15.09 -14.51 5.86
CA GLN A 83 15.04 -13.82 7.16
C GLN A 83 16.26 -12.92 7.45
N PHE A 84 17.44 -13.28 6.91
CA PHE A 84 18.69 -12.55 7.12
C PHE A 84 18.86 -11.29 6.24
N MET A 85 18.02 -11.10 5.22
CA MET A 85 18.16 -9.99 4.25
C MET A 85 17.01 -8.98 4.44
N GLU A 86 17.16 -8.11 5.43
CA GLU A 86 16.07 -7.33 6.03
C GLU A 86 15.31 -6.39 5.07
N ARG A 87 15.90 -6.05 3.92
CA ARG A 87 15.36 -5.09 2.93
C ARG A 87 14.68 -5.73 1.72
N VAL A 88 14.58 -7.05 1.67
CA VAL A 88 13.99 -7.76 0.54
C VAL A 88 12.48 -7.86 0.72
N LEU A 89 11.70 -7.19 -0.14
CA LEU A 89 10.23 -7.27 -0.11
C LEU A 89 9.67 -8.48 -0.89
N VAL A 90 10.46 -9.04 -1.80
CA VAL A 90 10.06 -10.16 -2.67
C VAL A 90 11.24 -11.07 -2.99
N GLU A 91 10.99 -12.34 -3.22
CA GLU A 91 11.98 -13.31 -3.65
C GLU A 91 12.03 -13.39 -5.18
N LEU A 92 13.16 -12.99 -5.77
CA LEU A 92 13.47 -13.28 -7.18
C LEU A 92 14.09 -14.68 -7.26
N GLU A 93 13.43 -15.60 -7.96
CA GLU A 93 13.99 -16.90 -8.32
C GLU A 93 14.34 -16.91 -9.82
N GLN A 94 15.56 -17.35 -10.10
CA GLN A 94 16.09 -17.53 -11.44
C GLN A 94 16.36 -19.02 -11.65
N PRO A 95 15.36 -19.80 -12.07
CA PRO A 95 15.55 -21.21 -12.31
C PRO A 95 16.49 -21.42 -13.52
N VAL A 96 17.38 -22.40 -13.43
CA VAL A 96 18.30 -22.77 -14.54
C VAL A 96 17.52 -23.11 -15.81
N PHE A 97 16.34 -23.71 -15.64
CA PHE A 97 15.40 -24.01 -16.70
C PHE A 97 14.04 -23.36 -16.39
N GLY A 98 13.51 -22.59 -17.34
CA GLY A 98 12.20 -21.97 -17.23
C GLY A 98 12.26 -20.45 -17.08
N ALA A 99 11.12 -19.87 -16.72
CA ALA A 99 10.96 -18.42 -16.62
C ALA A 99 11.34 -17.91 -15.22
N ASN A 100 11.95 -16.73 -15.19
CA ASN A 100 12.19 -16.00 -13.95
C ASN A 100 10.86 -15.68 -13.26
N LEU A 101 10.89 -15.71 -11.94
CA LEU A 101 9.70 -15.51 -11.14
C LEU A 101 9.98 -14.70 -9.89
N ILE A 102 8.98 -13.92 -9.49
CA ILE A 102 9.00 -13.10 -8.29
C ILE A 102 7.89 -13.61 -7.37
N LYS A 103 8.25 -14.00 -6.15
CA LYS A 103 7.31 -14.44 -5.11
C LYS A 103 7.25 -13.39 -4.02
N GLY A 104 6.05 -13.14 -3.52
CA GLY A 104 5.86 -12.26 -2.38
C GLY A 104 4.61 -12.60 -1.62
N GLN A 105 4.49 -12.00 -0.45
CA GLN A 105 3.30 -12.08 0.38
C GLN A 105 2.81 -10.66 0.66
N VAL A 106 1.50 -10.47 0.65
CA VAL A 106 0.89 -9.19 1.00
C VAL A 106 -0.08 -9.39 2.16
N LYS A 107 0.02 -8.52 3.15
CA LYS A 107 -0.94 -8.47 4.25
C LYS A 107 -2.18 -7.70 3.81
N GLY A 108 -3.34 -8.33 3.96
CA GLY A 108 -4.64 -7.69 3.77
C GLY A 108 -4.75 -6.41 4.59
N GLN A 109 -5.35 -5.39 3.99
CA GLN A 109 -5.64 -4.10 4.64
C GLN A 109 -7.16 -3.96 4.76
N PRO A 110 -7.68 -3.23 5.77
CA PRO A 110 -9.11 -2.97 5.88
C PRO A 110 -9.67 -2.41 4.56
N ASN A 111 -10.81 -2.95 4.10
CA ASN A 111 -11.44 -2.58 2.82
C ASN A 111 -10.56 -2.87 1.58
N GLY A 112 -9.58 -3.77 1.69
CA GLY A 112 -8.65 -4.09 0.62
C GLY A 112 -9.15 -5.18 -0.34
N GLY A 113 -10.26 -5.83 -0.03
CA GLY A 113 -10.84 -6.94 -0.80
C GLY A 113 -10.51 -8.32 -0.24
N PHE A 114 -9.56 -8.42 0.69
CA PHE A 114 -9.35 -9.60 1.54
C PHE A 114 -8.73 -9.16 2.87
N ASP A 115 -9.57 -9.01 3.89
CA ASP A 115 -9.16 -8.37 5.14
C ASP A 115 -8.58 -9.39 6.13
N ALA A 116 -7.55 -8.99 6.88
CA ALA A 116 -6.88 -9.75 7.94
C ALA A 116 -6.17 -11.07 7.54
N ARG A 117 -5.97 -11.33 6.24
CA ARG A 117 -5.21 -12.50 5.74
C ARG A 117 -3.93 -12.09 5.04
N THR A 118 -2.92 -12.94 5.10
CA THR A 118 -1.74 -12.81 4.24
C THR A 118 -1.95 -13.65 2.99
N VAL A 119 -1.79 -13.04 1.82
CA VAL A 119 -1.95 -13.69 0.52
C VAL A 119 -0.61 -13.78 -0.17
N SER A 120 -0.30 -14.97 -0.68
CA SER A 120 0.90 -15.20 -1.47
C SER A 120 0.60 -14.92 -2.93
N PHE A 121 1.52 -14.25 -3.59
CA PHE A 121 1.47 -14.05 -5.03
C PHE A 121 2.77 -14.54 -5.68
N LYS A 122 2.65 -15.05 -6.89
CA LYS A 122 3.77 -15.42 -7.76
C LYS A 122 3.61 -14.76 -9.11
N LEU A 123 4.62 -14.03 -9.54
CA LEU A 123 4.68 -13.37 -10.84
C LEU A 123 5.67 -14.14 -11.70
N THR A 124 5.24 -14.60 -12.88
CA THR A 124 6.07 -15.36 -13.81
C THR A 124 6.25 -14.57 -15.09
N PHE A 125 7.51 -14.33 -15.46
CA PHE A 125 7.91 -13.46 -16.57
C PHE A 125 8.39 -14.32 -17.75
N LYS A 126 7.47 -14.73 -18.62
CA LYS A 126 7.79 -15.60 -19.77
C LYS A 126 8.53 -14.88 -20.89
N HIS A 127 8.44 -13.55 -20.95
CA HIS A 127 8.98 -12.72 -22.03
C HIS A 127 10.16 -11.85 -21.59
N GLY A 128 10.79 -12.16 -20.46
CA GLY A 128 11.87 -11.34 -19.87
C GLY A 128 11.34 -10.22 -18.97
N GLY A 129 12.22 -9.30 -18.56
CA GLY A 129 11.88 -8.15 -17.70
C GLY A 129 11.91 -8.41 -16.19
N ALA A 130 12.04 -9.66 -15.75
CA ALA A 130 11.99 -10.00 -14.32
C ALA A 130 13.16 -9.41 -13.51
N ILE A 131 14.35 -9.35 -14.11
CA ILE A 131 15.56 -8.89 -13.43
C ILE A 131 15.46 -7.37 -13.25
N GLU A 132 15.13 -6.67 -14.33
CA GLU A 132 14.92 -5.23 -14.37
C GLU A 132 13.81 -4.84 -13.40
N PHE A 133 12.68 -5.55 -13.44
CA PHE A 133 11.57 -5.35 -12.53
C PHE A 133 11.98 -5.57 -11.07
N GLY A 134 12.66 -6.68 -10.77
CA GLY A 134 13.10 -7.01 -9.41
C GLY A 134 14.11 -6.01 -8.86
N GLN A 135 15.09 -5.60 -9.66
CA GLN A 135 16.07 -4.59 -9.28
C GLN A 135 15.41 -3.21 -9.06
N ALA A 136 14.52 -2.80 -9.95
CA ALA A 136 13.80 -1.55 -9.82
C ALA A 136 12.90 -1.57 -8.57
N LEU A 137 12.19 -2.67 -8.33
CA LEU A 137 11.34 -2.84 -7.16
C LEU A 137 12.13 -2.69 -5.86
N LEU A 138 13.31 -3.31 -5.75
CA LEU A 138 14.16 -3.17 -4.56
C LEU A 138 14.64 -1.73 -4.36
N LYS A 139 15.02 -1.04 -5.44
CA LYS A 139 15.44 0.38 -5.38
C LYS A 139 14.29 1.29 -4.95
N VAL A 140 13.12 1.15 -5.58
CA VAL A 140 11.94 1.96 -5.28
C VAL A 140 11.43 1.69 -3.88
N ALA A 141 11.39 0.42 -3.45
CA ALA A 141 11.05 0.03 -2.10
C ALA A 141 11.96 0.66 -1.05
N ALA A 142 13.27 0.68 -1.29
CA ALA A 142 14.22 1.32 -0.38
C ALA A 142 13.98 2.83 -0.28
N MET A 143 13.71 3.50 -1.40
CA MET A 143 13.39 4.94 -1.43
C MET A 143 12.05 5.23 -0.74
N ALA A 144 11.03 4.42 -1.00
CA ALA A 144 9.72 4.57 -0.36
C ALA A 144 9.85 4.39 1.17
N GLY A 145 10.61 3.39 1.62
CA GLY A 145 10.90 3.18 3.04
C GLY A 145 11.59 4.37 3.73
N SER A 146 12.47 5.08 3.03
CA SER A 146 13.08 6.33 3.55
C SER A 146 12.13 7.52 3.56
N VAL A 147 11.13 7.56 2.67
CA VAL A 147 10.12 8.63 2.64
C VAL A 147 9.04 8.42 3.71
N PHE A 148 8.75 7.17 4.09
CA PHE A 148 7.83 6.85 5.19
C PHE A 148 8.42 7.00 6.59
N THR A 149 9.62 7.58 6.72
CA THR A 149 10.06 8.12 8.01
C THR A 149 9.10 9.25 8.35
N TYR A 150 8.19 8.98 9.28
CA TYR A 150 7.30 9.95 9.92
C TYR A 150 8.13 10.91 10.81
N GLU A 151 9.29 11.39 10.33
CA GLU A 151 9.90 12.55 10.94
C GLU A 151 8.93 13.70 10.70
N ALA A 152 8.48 14.30 11.80
CA ALA A 152 7.73 15.53 11.74
C ALA A 152 8.49 16.49 10.81
N PRO A 153 7.78 17.19 9.89
CA PRO A 153 8.44 18.13 9.01
C PRO A 153 9.30 19.07 9.87
N PRO A 154 10.55 19.34 9.47
CA PRO A 154 11.44 20.19 10.26
C PRO A 154 10.69 21.48 10.62
N PRO A 155 10.79 21.95 11.88
CA PRO A 155 10.07 23.14 12.32
C PRO A 155 10.29 24.27 11.33
N TYR A 156 9.20 24.80 10.75
CA TYR A 156 9.29 25.92 9.82
C TYR A 156 10.02 27.08 10.50
N PRO A 157 11.17 27.55 9.97
CA PRO A 157 11.84 28.69 10.54
C PRO A 157 11.03 29.94 10.20
N GLY A 158 10.22 30.42 11.15
CA GLY A 158 9.57 31.72 10.99
C GLY A 158 8.26 31.99 11.73
N VAL A 159 7.60 31.02 12.36
CA VAL A 159 6.37 31.31 13.13
C VAL A 159 6.66 31.32 14.63
N MET A 160 7.09 32.48 15.10
CA MET A 160 7.09 32.83 16.51
C MET A 160 5.63 32.85 16.99
N GLY A 161 5.23 31.88 17.80
CA GLY A 161 3.99 31.93 18.57
C GLY A 161 2.92 30.92 18.15
N ALA A 162 3.12 29.64 18.48
CA ALA A 162 2.01 28.73 18.74
C ALA A 162 1.97 28.44 20.25
N PRO A 163 0.84 28.66 20.96
CA PRO A 163 0.75 28.28 22.36
C PRO A 163 0.83 26.75 22.50
N PRO A 164 1.41 26.23 23.61
CA PRO A 164 1.75 24.82 23.74
C PRO A 164 0.49 23.93 23.72
N PRO A 165 0.57 22.71 23.14
CA PRO A 165 -0.55 21.78 23.15
C PRO A 165 -0.80 21.32 24.59
N TYR A 166 -2.05 21.49 25.04
CA TYR A 166 -2.51 21.06 26.36
C TYR A 166 -2.32 19.54 26.50
N VAL A 167 -1.35 19.14 27.34
CA VAL A 167 -1.14 17.75 27.75
C VAL A 167 -2.27 17.40 28.71
N GLY A 168 -3.19 16.53 28.27
CA GLY A 168 -4.24 15.97 29.11
C GLY A 168 -3.66 15.15 30.25
N GLY A 169 -3.54 15.75 31.43
CA GLY A 169 -3.31 15.08 32.71
C GLY A 169 -4.53 15.26 33.60
N ALA A 170 -5.06 14.15 34.11
CA ALA A 170 -6.22 14.10 34.99
C ALA A 170 -5.97 14.88 36.30
N VAL A 171 -6.84 15.83 36.65
CA VAL A 171 -7.23 16.20 38.03
C VAL A 171 -8.41 17.19 38.03
N GLY A 172 -9.42 16.91 38.87
CA GLY A 172 -10.30 17.93 39.47
C GLY A 172 -11.52 18.39 38.66
N PHE A 173 -12.69 17.80 38.93
CA PHE A 173 -13.97 18.46 38.65
C PHE A 173 -14.06 19.75 39.50
N ALA A 174 -14.11 20.92 38.85
CA ALA A 174 -14.58 22.15 39.46
C ALA A 174 -15.81 22.63 38.67
N ALA A 175 -16.93 22.81 39.37
CA ALA A 175 -18.19 23.26 38.82
C ALA A 175 -18.08 24.67 38.19
N PRO A 176 -18.83 24.98 37.11
CA PRO A 176 -18.81 26.32 36.53
C PRO A 176 -19.43 27.34 37.49
N PRO A 177 -18.90 28.57 37.56
CA PRO A 177 -19.40 29.62 38.45
C PRO A 177 -20.82 30.07 38.05
N PRO A 178 -21.65 30.50 39.03
CA PRO A 178 -23.04 30.87 38.78
C PRO A 178 -23.14 32.16 37.96
N SER A 179 -23.99 32.14 36.94
CA SER A 179 -24.30 33.26 36.07
C SER A 179 -25.22 34.26 36.78
N THR A 180 -24.68 35.41 37.15
CA THR A 180 -25.46 36.55 37.63
C THR A 180 -26.03 37.32 36.44
N TYR A 181 -27.29 37.09 36.12
CA TYR A 181 -28.05 37.98 35.23
C TYR A 181 -28.64 39.12 36.05
N THR A 182 -28.08 40.32 35.92
CA THR A 182 -28.67 41.56 36.43
C THR A 182 -29.78 42.01 35.47
N MET A 183 -31.03 41.66 35.78
CA MET A 183 -32.19 42.34 35.19
C MET A 183 -32.37 43.69 35.90
N THR A 184 -32.15 44.77 35.15
CA THR A 184 -32.49 46.13 35.58
C THR A 184 -33.99 46.32 35.39
N ALA A 185 -34.76 46.37 36.49
CA ALA A 185 -36.15 46.82 36.46
C ALA A 185 -36.21 48.31 36.80
N ALA A 186 -36.56 49.13 35.80
CA ALA A 186 -37.00 50.50 36.00
C ALA A 186 -38.41 50.52 36.61
N GLY A 187 -38.62 51.45 37.55
CA GLY A 187 -39.76 51.46 38.47
C GLY A 187 -41.12 51.83 37.90
N MET A 188 -42.14 51.61 38.73
CA MET A 188 -43.07 52.60 39.29
C MET A 188 -43.62 52.06 40.62
#